data_AF-A0A0N4UR28-F1
#
_entry.id   AF-A0A0N4UR28-F1
#
_cell.length_a   1.000
_cell.length_b   1.000
_cell.length_c   1.000
_cell.angle_alpha   90.00
_cell.angle_beta   90.00
_cell.angle_gamma   90.00
#
_symmetry.space_group_name_H-M   'P 1'
#
loop_
_entity.id
_entity.type
_entity.pdbx_description
1 polymer ?
#
loop_
_entity_poly.entity_id
_entity_poly.type
_entity_poly.pdbx_seq_one_letter_code
_entity_poly.pdbx_strand_id
1 'polypeptide(L)'
;MAVFTLLLVLASLCHFANGGAMTIDVCSVVVVAGQNPVRRPSLPVENCQDRDPPACFEIFKYGNDEDQIPAENLVPTNDYKVPENCQKAEYRMLARQMCPQKCATCCLTKEYNCQNGNSFWCNLRLIYPLQ
;
A
#
# COMPACT_ATOMS: atom_id res chain seq x y z
N MET A 1 39.61 6.58 -6.39
CA MET A 1 38.77 5.79 -5.46
C MET A 1 37.41 6.43 -5.19
N ALA A 2 37.33 7.72 -4.86
CA ALA A 2 36.06 8.39 -4.51
C ALA A 2 34.96 8.37 -5.60
N VAL A 3 35.33 8.47 -6.89
CA VAL A 3 34.36 8.45 -8.00
C VAL A 3 33.71 7.07 -8.16
N PHE A 4 34.49 5.99 -8.01
CA PHE A 4 33.97 4.62 -8.10
C PHE A 4 33.02 4.29 -6.94
N THR A 5 33.36 4.74 -5.73
CA THR A 5 32.47 4.58 -4.57
C THR A 5 31.17 5.37 -4.74
N LEU A 6 31.21 6.58 -5.31
CA LEU A 6 30.00 7.36 -5.60
C LEU A 6 29.11 6.67 -6.63
N LEU A 7 29.68 6.12 -7.71
CA LEU A 7 28.95 5.38 -8.72
C LEU A 7 28.29 4.12 -8.15
N LEU A 8 28.99 3.38 -7.27
CA LEU A 8 28.42 2.20 -6.61
C LEU A 8 27.26 2.56 -5.67
N VAL A 9 27.38 3.66 -4.91
CA VAL A 9 26.30 4.16 -4.06
C VAL A 9 25.09 4.57 -4.91
N LEU A 10 25.30 5.33 -5.99
CA LEU A 10 24.22 5.72 -6.91
C LEU A 10 23.56 4.51 -7.59
N ALA A 11 24.35 3.54 -8.07
CA ALA A 11 23.83 2.32 -8.69
C ALA A 11 23.02 1.47 -7.70
N SER A 12 23.46 1.39 -6.44
CA SER A 12 22.70 0.73 -5.38
C SER A 12 21.38 1.44 -5.12
N LEU A 13 21.38 2.78 -5.01
CA LEU A 13 20.14 3.56 -4.91
C LEU A 13 19.21 3.33 -6.12
N CYS A 14 19.75 3.24 -7.34
CA CYS A 14 18.96 2.95 -8.54
C CYS A 14 18.30 1.56 -8.49
N HIS A 15 19.02 0.54 -8.02
CA HIS A 15 18.44 -0.80 -7.83
C HIS A 15 17.34 -0.81 -6.76
N PHE A 16 17.49 -0.03 -5.69
CA PHE A 16 16.42 0.15 -4.70
C PHE A 16 15.24 0.95 -5.25
N ALA A 17 15.46 1.81 -6.25
CA ALA A 17 14.46 2.66 -6.88
C ALA A 17 13.71 2.01 -8.05
N ASN A 18 14.06 0.78 -8.44
CA ASN A 18 13.25 0.00 -9.38
C ASN A 18 11.96 -0.38 -8.67
N GLY A 19 10.94 0.45 -8.88
CA GLY A 19 9.59 0.21 -8.44
C GLY A 19 9.00 -0.97 -9.21
N GLY A 20 8.26 -1.80 -8.50
CA GLY A 20 7.41 -2.82 -9.08
C GLY A 20 6.07 -2.82 -8.35
N ALA A 21 5.17 -3.68 -8.80
CA ALA A 21 3.90 -3.92 -8.14
C ALA A 21 3.92 -5.29 -7.46
N MET A 22 3.38 -5.38 -6.24
CA MET A 22 3.19 -6.66 -5.57
C MET A 22 1.80 -6.75 -4.93
N THR A 23 1.27 -7.96 -4.84
CA THR A 23 0.01 -8.23 -4.15
C THR A 23 0.09 -7.79 -2.69
N ILE A 24 -0.95 -7.12 -2.22
CA ILE A 24 -1.04 -6.64 -0.85
C ILE A 24 -1.02 -7.80 0.16
N ASP A 25 -0.14 -7.72 1.15
CA ASP A 25 -0.09 -8.69 2.25
C ASP A 25 -0.66 -8.10 3.55
N VAL A 26 -0.13 -6.96 3.99
CA VAL A 26 -0.61 -6.25 5.18
C VAL A 26 -1.95 -5.55 4.90
N CYS A 27 -2.83 -5.45 5.89
CA CYS A 27 -4.17 -4.88 5.75
C CYS A 27 -5.05 -5.60 4.71
N SER A 28 -4.73 -6.85 4.34
CA SER A 28 -5.48 -7.61 3.33
C SER A 28 -6.54 -8.52 3.95
N VAL A 29 -7.57 -8.81 3.17
CA VAL A 29 -8.55 -9.89 3.38
C VAL A 29 -8.67 -10.69 2.10
N VAL A 30 -8.97 -11.98 2.22
CA VAL A 30 -9.30 -12.82 1.08
C VAL A 30 -10.82 -12.78 0.88
N VAL A 31 -11.26 -12.36 -0.30
CA VAL A 31 -12.66 -12.38 -0.72
C VAL A 31 -12.82 -13.33 -1.90
N VAL A 32 -14.02 -13.87 -2.10
CA VAL A 32 -14.31 -14.77 -3.22
C VAL A 32 -14.89 -13.95 -4.37
N ALA A 33 -14.15 -13.83 -5.47
CA ALA A 33 -14.60 -13.16 -6.68
C ALA A 33 -14.87 -14.20 -7.76
N GLY A 34 -16.14 -14.61 -7.89
CA GLY A 34 -16.52 -15.73 -8.75
C GLY A 34 -16.06 -17.06 -8.15
N GLN A 35 -15.17 -17.77 -8.84
CA GLN A 35 -14.62 -19.06 -8.39
C GLN A 35 -13.23 -18.95 -7.73
N ASN A 36 -12.61 -17.77 -7.79
CA ASN A 36 -11.23 -17.58 -7.33
C ASN A 36 -11.19 -16.72 -6.06
N PRO A 37 -10.42 -17.13 -5.03
CA PRO A 37 -10.10 -16.25 -3.91
C PRO A 37 -9.13 -15.16 -4.37
N VAL A 38 -9.41 -13.91 -4.01
CA VAL A 38 -8.58 -12.74 -4.32
C VAL A 38 -8.28 -11.93 -3.07
N ARG A 39 -7.08 -11.35 -2.99
CA ARG A 39 -6.64 -10.48 -1.89
C ARG A 39 -7.01 -9.04 -2.15
N ARG A 40 -7.81 -8.47 -1.25
CA ARG A 40 -8.28 -7.08 -1.31
C ARG A 40 -7.90 -6.33 -0.03
N PRO A 41 -7.81 -5.00 -0.08
CA PRO A 41 -7.68 -4.19 1.12
C PRO A 41 -8.87 -4.44 2.04
N SER A 42 -8.57 -4.66 3.31
CA SER A 42 -9.57 -4.89 4.34
C SER A 42 -10.43 -3.63 4.59
N LEU A 43 -9.92 -2.45 4.23
CA LEU A 43 -10.67 -1.20 4.16
C LEU A 43 -10.48 -0.59 2.77
N PRO A 44 -11.54 0.02 2.20
CA PRO A 44 -11.41 0.85 1.01
C PRO A 44 -10.28 1.87 1.20
N VAL A 45 -9.42 2.02 0.20
CA VAL A 45 -8.26 2.90 0.29
C VAL A 45 -8.67 4.37 0.37
N GLU A 46 -9.87 4.69 -0.10
CA GLU A 46 -10.50 6.00 -0.07
C GLU A 46 -10.92 6.42 1.35
N ASN A 47 -10.94 5.50 2.31
CA ASN A 47 -11.27 5.79 3.70
C ASN A 47 -10.16 6.56 4.43
N CYS A 48 -8.94 6.55 3.90
CA CYS A 48 -7.84 7.34 4.43
C CYS A 48 -7.23 8.21 3.32
N GLN A 49 -6.43 9.20 3.73
CA GLN A 49 -5.76 10.11 2.81
C GLN A 49 -4.26 10.11 3.07
N ASP A 50 -3.51 10.24 1.98
CA ASP A 50 -2.09 10.53 2.07
C ASP A 50 -1.87 11.92 2.67
N ARG A 51 -0.91 12.03 3.59
CA ARG A 51 -0.54 13.29 4.23
C ARG A 51 0.14 14.25 3.26
N ASP A 52 0.92 13.70 2.34
CA ASP A 52 1.62 14.43 1.28
C ASP A 52 1.54 13.60 -0.02
N PRO A 53 0.43 13.73 -0.77
CA PRO A 53 0.23 12.94 -1.99
C PRO A 53 1.36 13.07 -3.02
N PRO A 54 1.94 14.27 -3.29
CA PRO A 54 3.11 14.39 -4.15
C PRO A 54 4.31 13.58 -3.66
N ALA A 55 4.66 13.67 -2.37
CA ALA A 55 5.77 12.87 -1.83
C ALA A 55 5.49 11.36 -1.91
N CYS A 56 4.25 10.95 -1.63
CA CYS A 56 3.84 9.55 -1.71
C CYS A 56 3.94 8.99 -3.13
N PHE A 57 3.60 9.80 -4.14
CA PHE A 57 3.74 9.42 -5.55
C PHE A 57 5.21 9.17 -5.91
N GLU A 58 6.12 10.05 -5.49
CA GLU A 58 7.55 9.93 -5.80
C GLU A 58 8.23 8.77 -5.05
N ILE A 59 7.89 8.58 -3.77
CA ILE A 59 8.53 7.56 -2.91
C ILE A 59 8.01 6.16 -3.22
N PHE A 60 6.70 6.03 -3.43
CA PHE A 60 6.01 4.76 -3.60
C PHE A 60 5.49 4.60 -5.02
N LYS A 61 6.42 4.50 -5.98
CA LYS A 61 6.09 4.30 -7.39
C LYS A 61 5.97 2.82 -7.78
N TYR A 62 5.08 2.51 -8.71
CA TYR A 62 4.88 1.20 -9.35
C TYR A 62 5.96 0.86 -10.40
N GLY A 63 6.91 1.77 -10.66
CA GLY A 63 7.90 1.61 -11.71
C GLY A 63 7.34 2.03 -13.06
N ASN A 64 7.34 1.12 -14.05
CA ASN A 64 6.88 1.41 -15.41
C ASN A 64 5.35 1.26 -15.57
N ASP A 65 4.65 0.76 -14.56
CA ASP A 65 3.23 0.39 -14.65
C ASP A 65 2.28 1.36 -13.88
N GLU A 66 2.69 2.62 -13.68
CA GLU A 66 1.95 3.62 -12.89
C GLU A 66 0.50 3.84 -13.36
N ASP A 67 0.22 3.73 -14.65
CA ASP A 67 -1.14 3.93 -15.17
C ASP A 67 -1.96 2.64 -15.16
N GLN A 68 -1.31 1.48 -15.36
CA GLN A 68 -1.99 0.20 -15.53
C GLN A 68 -2.44 -0.37 -14.18
N ILE A 69 -1.57 -0.37 -13.16
CA ILE A 69 -1.86 -1.04 -11.89
C ILE A 69 -3.01 -0.37 -11.11
N PRO A 70 -3.07 0.97 -11.00
CA PRO A 70 -4.22 1.62 -10.38
C PRO A 70 -5.55 1.29 -11.08
N ALA A 71 -5.54 1.20 -12.42
CA ALA A 71 -6.72 0.78 -13.17
C ALA A 71 -7.10 -0.69 -12.92
N GLU A 72 -6.12 -1.60 -12.86
CA GLU A 72 -6.34 -3.01 -12.52
C GLU A 72 -6.92 -3.19 -11.12
N ASN A 73 -6.51 -2.35 -10.16
CA ASN A 73 -6.98 -2.39 -8.78
C ASN A 73 -8.47 -2.04 -8.64
N LEU A 74 -9.03 -1.27 -9.59
CA LEU A 74 -10.47 -0.98 -9.63
C LEU A 74 -11.31 -2.22 -9.96
N VAL A 75 -10.72 -3.24 -10.56
CA VAL A 75 -11.40 -4.50 -10.90
C VAL A 75 -11.46 -5.39 -9.66
N PRO A 76 -12.66 -5.71 -9.11
CA PRO A 76 -12.79 -6.45 -7.85
C PRO A 76 -12.39 -7.93 -7.95
N THR A 77 -12.32 -8.46 -9.18
CA THR A 77 -11.87 -9.84 -9.46
C THR A 77 -10.36 -9.99 -9.51
N ASN A 78 -9.60 -8.90 -9.35
CA ASN A 78 -8.15 -8.93 -9.34
C ASN A 78 -7.62 -8.79 -7.91
N ASP A 79 -6.48 -9.43 -7.65
CA ASP A 79 -5.66 -9.13 -6.48
C ASP A 79 -5.27 -7.65 -6.48
N TYR A 80 -5.40 -7.00 -5.33
CA TYR A 80 -5.00 -5.62 -5.18
C TYR A 80 -3.47 -5.53 -5.06
N LYS A 81 -2.85 -4.70 -5.89
CA LYS A 81 -1.41 -4.50 -5.95
C LYS A 81 -1.00 -3.14 -5.40
N VAL A 82 0.06 -3.12 -4.62
CA VAL A 82 0.71 -1.91 -4.10
C VAL A 82 2.13 -1.78 -4.65
N PRO A 83 2.73 -0.59 -4.64
CA PRO A 83 4.15 -0.42 -4.92
C PRO A 83 4.98 -1.35 -4.02
N GLU A 84 6.00 -2.00 -4.55
CA GLU A 84 6.84 -2.95 -3.81
C GLU A 84 7.43 -2.32 -2.53
N ASN A 85 7.84 -1.04 -2.62
CA ASN A 85 8.37 -0.30 -1.49
C ASN A 85 7.36 -0.16 -0.34
N CYS A 86 6.05 -0.25 -0.57
CA CYS A 86 5.06 -0.24 0.51
C CYS A 86 5.16 -1.45 1.46
N GLN A 87 5.72 -2.57 0.99
CA GLN A 87 5.78 -3.83 1.75
C GLN A 87 7.15 -4.08 2.38
N LYS A 88 8.20 -3.44 1.86
CA LYS A 88 9.58 -3.49 2.38
C LYS A 88 9.64 -2.98 3.81
N ALA A 89 10.37 -3.70 4.67
CA ALA A 89 10.42 -3.41 6.10
C ALA A 89 10.93 -2.00 6.40
N GLU A 90 11.89 -1.51 5.60
CA GLU A 90 12.50 -0.19 5.76
C GLU A 90 11.50 0.97 5.60
N TYR A 91 10.46 0.80 4.77
CA TYR A 91 9.50 1.86 4.46
C TYR A 91 8.15 1.69 5.16
N ARG A 92 7.91 0.59 5.88
CA ARG A 92 6.61 0.30 6.53
C ARG A 92 6.13 1.43 7.44
N MET A 93 7.02 2.00 8.26
CA MET A 93 6.63 3.09 9.15
C MET A 93 6.27 4.35 8.35
N LEU A 94 7.06 4.68 7.34
CA LEU A 94 6.82 5.82 6.47
C LEU A 94 5.49 5.69 5.70
N ALA A 95 5.26 4.53 5.08
CA ALA A 95 4.03 4.20 4.38
C ALA A 95 2.79 4.40 5.28
N ARG A 96 2.84 3.89 6.52
CA ARG A 96 1.72 3.99 7.48
C ARG A 96 1.46 5.43 7.93
N GLN A 97 2.51 6.23 8.13
CA GLN A 97 2.40 7.57 8.72
C GLN A 97 2.11 8.66 7.69
N MET A 98 2.63 8.51 6.47
CA MET A 98 2.54 9.55 5.43
C MET A 98 1.67 9.13 4.25
N CYS A 99 1.68 7.85 3.87
CA CYS A 99 1.09 7.38 2.62
C CYS A 99 0.10 6.22 2.80
N PRO A 100 -0.86 6.31 3.76
CA PRO A 100 -1.73 5.18 4.06
C PRO A 100 -2.68 4.84 2.92
N GLN A 101 -3.01 5.79 2.04
CA GLN A 101 -3.86 5.55 0.87
C GLN A 101 -3.04 4.89 -0.26
N LYS A 102 -1.92 5.50 -0.69
CA LYS A 102 -1.06 4.95 -1.78
C LYS A 102 -0.58 3.53 -1.46
N CYS A 103 -0.29 3.24 -0.20
CA CYS A 103 0.16 1.91 0.24
C CYS A 103 -0.95 0.99 0.76
N ALA A 104 -2.22 1.38 0.69
CA ALA A 104 -3.37 0.61 1.18
C ALA A 104 -3.22 0.14 2.65
N THR A 105 -2.65 1.00 3.49
CA THR A 105 -2.42 0.75 4.93
C THR A 105 -3.39 1.51 5.82
N CYS A 106 -4.55 1.95 5.30
CA CYS A 106 -5.60 2.61 6.09
C CYS A 106 -5.91 1.87 7.39
N CYS A 107 -5.90 0.53 7.40
CA CYS A 107 -6.20 -0.28 8.59
C CYS A 107 -5.23 -0.09 9.77
N LEU A 108 -4.09 0.57 9.55
CA LEU A 108 -3.05 0.81 10.56
C LEU A 108 -2.99 2.26 11.03
N THR A 109 -3.76 3.15 10.41
CA THR A 109 -3.94 4.52 10.88
C THR A 109 -4.68 4.53 12.22
N LYS A 110 -4.58 5.61 13.00
CA LYS A 110 -5.16 5.66 14.35
C LYS A 110 -6.68 5.54 14.33
N GLU A 111 -7.29 6.01 13.25
CA GLU A 111 -8.74 6.04 13.04
C GLU A 111 -9.31 4.64 12.86
N TYR A 112 -8.52 3.72 12.27
CA TYR A 112 -8.98 2.39 11.87
C TYR A 112 -8.22 1.23 12.55
N ASN A 113 -7.14 1.50 13.27
CA ASN A 113 -6.41 0.48 14.01
C ASN A 113 -7.18 0.08 15.28
N CYS A 114 -7.83 -1.08 15.21
CA CYS A 114 -8.71 -1.58 16.26
C CYS A 114 -8.01 -2.26 17.44
N GLN A 115 -6.67 -2.21 17.54
CA GLN A 115 -5.95 -2.83 18.66
C GLN A 115 -6.40 -2.33 20.03
N ASN A 116 -6.95 -1.11 20.13
CA ASN A 116 -7.45 -0.53 21.38
C ASN A 116 -8.98 -0.31 21.40
N GLY A 117 -9.74 -1.03 20.58
CA GLY A 117 -11.19 -1.28 20.73
C GLY A 117 -12.17 -0.09 20.59
N ASN A 118 -11.72 1.16 20.54
CA ASN A 118 -12.60 2.31 20.81
C ASN A 118 -12.75 3.34 19.69
N SER A 119 -12.25 3.10 18.47
CA SER A 119 -12.54 4.04 17.37
C SER A 119 -13.95 3.80 16.83
N PHE A 120 -14.63 4.89 16.42
CA PHE A 120 -15.96 4.85 15.78
C PHE A 120 -15.98 3.85 14.62
N TRP A 121 -14.91 3.84 13.82
CA TRP A 121 -14.77 2.97 12.67
C TRP A 121 -14.59 1.49 13.02
N CYS A 122 -13.93 1.17 14.13
CA CYS A 122 -13.80 -0.21 14.60
C CYS A 122 -15.14 -0.81 15.01
N ASN A 123 -15.99 0.00 15.65
CA ASN A 123 -17.36 -0.39 15.97
C ASN A 123 -18.22 -0.48 14.70
N LEU A 124 -18.07 0.46 13.77
CA LEU A 124 -18.79 0.43 12.50
C LEU A 124 -18.44 -0.82 11.67
N ARG A 125 -17.18 -1.28 11.69
CA ARG A 125 -16.73 -2.49 11.00
C ARG A 125 -17.34 -3.78 11.57
N LEU A 126 -17.73 -3.78 12.85
CA LEU A 126 -18.46 -4.88 13.47
C LEU A 126 -19.95 -4.89 13.09
N ILE A 127 -20.52 -3.70 12.87
CA ILE A 127 -21.95 -3.54 12.52
C ILE A 127 -22.16 -3.73 11.01
N TYR A 128 -21.23 -3.24 10.20
CA TYR A 128 -21.22 -3.31 8.74
C TYR A 128 -19.91 -3.95 8.29
N PRO A 129 -19.79 -5.29 8.33
CA PRO A 129 -18.69 -5.94 7.63
C PRO A 129 -18.80 -5.53 6.16
N LEU A 130 -17.74 -4.91 5.63
CA LEU A 130 -17.60 -4.64 4.19
C LEU A 130 -17.91 -5.94 3.46
N GLN A 131 -19.02 -5.97 2.72
CA GLN A 131 -19.39 -7.04 1.81
C GLN A 131 -18.45 -7.05 0.61
#